data_AF-A0A1Y2X710-F1
#
_entry.id   AF-A0A1Y2X710-F1
#
_cell.length_a   1.000
_cell.length_b   1.000
_cell.length_c   1.000
_cell.angle_alpha   90.00
_cell.angle_beta   90.00
_cell.angle_gamma   90.00
#
_symmetry.space_group_name_H-M   'P 1'
#
loop_
_entity.id
_entity.type
_entity.pdbx_description
1 polymer ?
#
loop_
_entity_poly.entity_id
_entity_poly.type
_entity_poly.pdbx_seq_one_letter_code
_entity_poly.pdbx_strand_id
1 'polypeptide(L)' 'MAPRYKKGQMVTYKPVGGPDSNTPESTGKINGVLTEPGMQADRNVKASADNPRYEIVNDNTGKTTTIYESNILGSA' A
#
# COMPACT_ATOMS: atom_id res chain seq x y z
N MET A 1 11.57 11.71 -3.67
CA MET A 1 11.41 10.95 -4.94
C MET A 1 9.92 10.90 -5.31
N ALA A 2 9.58 10.55 -6.56
CA ALA A 2 8.17 10.28 -6.90
C ALA A 2 7.78 8.86 -6.48
N PRO A 3 6.53 8.62 -6.01
CA PRO A 3 6.06 7.28 -5.63
C PRO A 3 6.10 6.32 -6.82
N ARG A 4 6.54 5.08 -6.59
CA ARG A 4 6.72 4.06 -7.64
C ARG A 4 5.41 3.57 -8.23
N TYR A 5 4.34 3.55 -7.45
CA TYR A 5 3.02 3.10 -7.87
C TYR A 5 2.00 4.25 -7.81
N LYS A 6 0.89 4.12 -8.54
CA LYS A 6 -0.10 5.18 -8.66
C LYS A 6 -1.52 4.69 -8.37
N LYS A 7 -2.38 5.63 -7.99
CA LYS A 7 -3.82 5.39 -7.81
C LYS A 7 -4.41 4.72 -9.07
N GLY A 8 -5.23 3.71 -8.85
CA GLY A 8 -5.89 2.93 -9.88
C GLY A 8 -5.12 1.70 -10.35
N GLN A 9 -3.84 1.57 -10.00
CA GLN A 9 -3.00 0.43 -10.39
C GLN A 9 -3.31 -0.81 -9.55
N MET A 10 -3.31 -1.97 -10.20
CA MET A 10 -3.38 -3.29 -9.55
C MET A 10 -1.97 -3.71 -9.13
N VAL A 11 -1.83 -4.22 -7.91
CA VAL A 11 -0.54 -4.61 -7.33
C VAL A 11 -0.65 -5.90 -6.53
N THR A 12 0.47 -6.62 -6.48
CA THR A 12 0.69 -7.74 -5.56
C THR A 12 1.50 -7.24 -4.36
N TYR A 13 1.07 -7.56 -3.15
CA TYR A 13 1.64 -7.01 -1.92
C TYR A 13 1.53 -7.96 -0.72
N LYS A 14 2.33 -7.69 0.32
CA LYS A 14 2.22 -8.35 1.64
C LYS A 14 1.47 -7.47 2.64
N PRO A 15 0.29 -7.90 3.13
CA PRO A 15 -0.57 -7.07 3.98
C PRO A 15 -0.06 -6.90 5.42
N VAL A 16 0.71 -7.86 5.92
CA VAL A 16 1.22 -7.89 7.30
C VAL A 16 2.68 -8.31 7.28
N GLY A 17 3.50 -7.73 8.15
CA GLY A 17 4.95 -7.93 8.15
C GLY A 17 5.60 -7.32 6.91
N GLY A 18 6.87 -6.92 7.00
CA GLY A 18 7.57 -6.31 5.87
C GLY A 18 7.66 -7.20 4.61
N PRO A 19 8.39 -6.76 3.57
CA PRO A 19 8.62 -7.56 2.36
C PRO A 19 9.11 -8.99 2.65
N ASP A 20 9.90 -9.18 3.69
CA ASP A 20 10.50 -10.48 4.05
C ASP A 20 9.63 -11.34 4.99
N SER A 21 8.41 -10.91 5.28
CA SER A 21 7.51 -11.67 6.15
C SER A 21 7.01 -12.95 5.47
N ASN A 22 6.67 -13.96 6.28
CA ASN A 22 6.01 -15.19 5.82
C ASN A 22 4.50 -15.01 5.60
N THR A 23 3.99 -13.77 5.62
CA THR A 23 2.57 -13.51 5.35
C THR A 23 2.27 -13.76 3.88
N PRO A 24 1.14 -14.45 3.57
CA PRO A 24 0.72 -14.67 2.20
C PRO A 24 0.58 -13.36 1.43
N GLU A 25 0.94 -13.41 0.15
CA GLU A 25 0.73 -12.32 -0.79
C GLU A 25 -0.76 -12.14 -1.07
N SER A 26 -1.15 -10.92 -1.43
CA SER A 26 -2.49 -10.60 -1.87
C SER A 26 -2.45 -9.62 -3.03
N THR A 27 -3.55 -9.56 -3.78
CA THR A 27 -3.74 -8.57 -4.84
C THR A 27 -4.75 -7.51 -4.42
N GLY A 28 -4.59 -6.32 -4.98
CA GLY A 28 -5.53 -5.23 -4.75
C GLY A 28 -5.26 -4.01 -5.61
N LYS A 29 -6.22 -3.09 -5.58
CA LYS A 29 -6.16 -1.83 -6.30
C LYS A 29 -5.72 -0.70 -5.38
N ILE A 30 -4.74 0.09 -5.82
CA ILE A 30 -4.33 1.30 -5.11
C ILE A 30 -5.45 2.34 -5.20
N ASN A 31 -6.00 2.74 -4.06
CA ASN A 31 -7.01 3.80 -3.96
C ASN A 31 -6.41 5.18 -3.68
N GLY A 32 -5.23 5.24 -3.06
CA GLY A 32 -4.55 6.48 -2.74
C GLY A 32 -3.07 6.30 -2.43
N VAL A 33 -2.31 7.37 -2.63
CA VAL A 33 -0.88 7.45 -2.30
C VAL A 33 -0.66 8.72 -1.47
N LEU A 34 -0.09 8.56 -0.28
CA LEU A 34 0.34 9.69 0.55
C LEU A 34 1.87 9.78 0.52
N THR A 35 2.36 10.98 0.23
CA THR A 35 3.78 11.36 0.31
C THR A 35 4.04 12.40 1.41
N GLU A 36 3.01 12.70 2.21
CA GLU A 36 3.04 13.62 3.35
C GLU A 36 2.11 13.06 4.44
N PRO A 37 2.27 13.46 5.72
CA PRO A 37 1.39 13.00 6.79
C PRO A 37 -0.08 13.29 6.47
N GLY A 38 -0.96 12.31 6.68
CA GLY A 38 -2.36 12.43 6.31
C GLY A 38 -3.21 11.31 6.91
N MET A 39 -4.41 11.12 6.37
CA MET A 39 -5.36 10.11 6.81
C MET A 39 -5.61 9.08 5.70
N GLN A 40 -5.48 7.80 6.02
CA GLN A 40 -5.82 6.66 5.16
C GLN A 40 -6.40 5.53 6.00
N ALA A 41 -7.33 4.76 5.45
CA ALA A 41 -8.05 3.69 6.17
C ALA A 41 -8.51 4.10 7.58
N ASP A 42 -9.11 5.29 7.69
CA ASP A 42 -9.62 5.90 8.93
C ASP A 42 -8.57 6.12 10.04
N ARG A 43 -7.29 6.27 9.69
CA ARG A 43 -6.19 6.45 10.65
C ARG A 43 -5.21 7.53 10.18
N ASN A 44 -4.57 8.21 11.14
CA ASN A 44 -3.43 9.09 10.85
C ASN A 44 -2.20 8.26 10.47
N VAL A 45 -1.59 8.61 9.34
CA VAL A 45 -0.45 7.92 8.79
C VAL A 45 0.69 8.91 8.60
N LYS A 46 1.87 8.57 9.12
CA LYS A 46 3.10 9.30 8.86
C LYS A 46 3.68 8.83 7.53
N ALA A 47 3.44 9.59 6.47
CA ALA A 47 4.08 9.39 5.17
C ALA A 47 5.05 10.53 4.86
N SER A 48 6.02 10.26 4.00
CA SER A 48 6.92 11.26 3.43
C SER A 48 7.26 10.89 1.99
N ALA A 49 7.91 11.79 1.25
CA ALA A 49 8.31 11.52 -0.13
C ALA A 49 9.31 10.35 -0.26
N ASP A 50 10.08 10.06 0.80
CA ASP A 50 11.02 8.93 0.85
C ASP A 50 10.38 7.67 1.42
N ASN A 51 9.29 7.82 2.18
CA ASN A 51 8.53 6.71 2.78
C ASN A 51 7.03 6.90 2.51
N PRO A 52 6.59 6.76 1.24
CA PRO A 52 5.19 6.93 0.90
C PRO A 52 4.32 5.81 1.51
N ARG A 53 3.01 6.07 1.52
CA ARG A 53 2.00 5.15 2.03
C ARG A 53 0.93 4.90 0.99
N TYR A 54 0.62 3.63 0.80
CA TYR A 54 -0.30 3.17 -0.22
C TYR A 54 -1.55 2.62 0.43
N GLU A 55 -2.69 3.22 0.11
CA GLU A 55 -3.98 2.69 0.46
C GLU A 55 -4.42 1.72 -0.63
N ILE A 56 -4.64 0.46 -0.26
CA ILE A 56 -4.96 -0.63 -1.18
C ILE A 56 -6.28 -1.26 -0.75
N VAL A 57 -7.20 -1.41 -1.70
CA VAL A 57 -8.41 -2.21 -1.54
C VAL A 57 -8.09 -3.63 -1.98
N ASN A 58 -8.18 -4.56 -1.05
CA ASN A 58 -7.88 -5.97 -1.28
C ASN A 58 -8.95 -6.65 -2.13
N ASP A 59 -8.58 -7.34 -3.20
CA ASP A 59 -9.55 -7.95 -4.13
C ASP A 59 -10.30 -9.14 -3.50
N ASN A 60 -9.65 -9.87 -2.58
CA ASN A 60 -10.23 -11.06 -1.96
C ASN A 60 -11.27 -10.72 -0.87
N THR A 61 -11.08 -9.59 -0.17
CA THR A 61 -11.87 -9.25 1.03
C THR A 61 -12.64 -7.94 0.92
N GLY A 62 -12.34 -7.11 -0.08
CA GLY A 62 -12.89 -5.75 -0.22
C GLY A 62 -12.42 -4.77 0.86
N LYS A 63 -11.53 -5.19 1.76
CA LYS A 63 -11.03 -4.35 2.86
C LYS A 63 -9.92 -3.43 2.38
N THR A 64 -9.95 -2.21 2.91
CA THR A 64 -8.90 -1.21 2.69
C THR A 64 -7.78 -1.38 3.71
N THR A 65 -6.53 -1.37 3.25
CA THR A 65 -5.33 -1.39 4.10
C THR A 65 -4.37 -0.28 3.68
N THR A 66 -3.53 0.17 4.63
CA THR A 66 -2.45 1.11 4.35
C THR A 66 -1.10 0.43 4.56
N ILE A 67 -0.26 0.40 3.54
CA ILE A 67 1.05 -0.25 3.58
C ILE A 67 2.19 0.65 3.09
N TYR A 68 3.42 0.24 3.39
CA TYR A 68 4.64 0.84 2.86
C TYR A 68 4.86 0.43 1.40
N GLU A 69 5.60 1.25 0.64
CA GLU A 69 6.02 0.88 -0.72
C GLU A 69 6.78 -0.44 -0.76
N SER A 70 7.62 -0.69 0.25
CA SER A 70 8.42 -1.90 0.38
C SER A 70 7.58 -3.17 0.53
N ASN A 71 6.32 -3.06 0.95
CA ASN A 71 5.41 -4.19 1.04
C ASN A 71 4.73 -4.53 -0.31
N ILE A 72 4.91 -3.68 -1.34
CA ILE A 72 4.41 -3.93 -2.69
C ILE A 72 5.49 -4.65 -3.49
N LEU A 73 5.19 -5.89 -3.91
CA LEU A 73 6.12 -6.77 -4.60
C LEU A 73 6.20 -6.43 -6.10
N GLY A 74 5.10 -5.95 -6.68
CA GLY A 74 5.05 -5.55 -8.09
C GLY A 74 3.65 -5.19 -8.56
N SER A 75 3.54 -4.81 -9.84
CA SER A 75 2.26 -4.74 -10.54
C SER A 75 1.67 -6.14 -10.70
N ALA A 76 0.36 -6.26 -10.54
CA ALA A 76 -0.39 -7.49 -10.83
C ALA A 76 -0.85 -7.53 -12.30
#